data_AF-A0A239PI38-F1
#
_entry.id   AF-A0A239PI38-F1
#
_cell.length_a   1.000
_cell.length_b   1.000
_cell.length_c   1.000
_cell.angle_alpha   90.00
_cell.angle_beta   90.00
_cell.angle_gamma   90.00
#
_symmetry.space_group_name_H-M   'P 1'
#
loop_
_entity.id
_entity.type
_entity.pdbx_description
1 polymer ?
#
loop_
_entity_poly.entity_id
_entity_poly.type
_entity_poly.pdbx_seq_one_letter_code
_entity_poly.pdbx_strand_id
1 'polypeptide(L)'
;MTTDLVHARIIRDVRALHHHRRYHKAALRAAQSLSHLDPATVQADAGLLELALLYTDSAVHATPTDPPRRRSPRSGRRLPHSIGDAGRPVPAIDTQAALEWARYAHATALRSEVAGPAQLAAATEAVAVLAHRLDRHHEAITFAGRLLAFQREHGDVDDVIRARLLLGAYLHADGSCAEGTTLATDAWQSWKDTYGDPRENVAALTVAVQLVSLLMACGRAADAMSALREVTEPADAVDWRYIAHVRNFLDRLEPLRLRHASVHHDAATVAIAAGREPDGR
;
A
#
# COMPACT_ATOMS: atom_id res chain seq x y z
N MET A 1 -26.91 -26.06 -6.09
CA MET A 1 -25.96 -27.13 -6.48
C MET A 1 -25.13 -26.81 -7.73
N THR A 2 -25.69 -26.24 -8.81
CA THR A 2 -24.88 -25.88 -10.00
C THR A 2 -24.05 -24.60 -9.82
N THR A 3 -24.57 -23.59 -9.12
CA THR A 3 -23.88 -22.31 -8.86
C THR A 3 -22.64 -22.49 -7.97
N ASP A 4 -22.74 -23.33 -6.94
CA ASP A 4 -21.65 -23.56 -5.97
C ASP A 4 -20.42 -24.22 -6.62
N LEU A 5 -20.65 -25.14 -7.56
CA LEU A 5 -19.59 -25.82 -8.30
C LEU A 5 -18.87 -24.88 -9.28
N VAL A 6 -19.60 -23.94 -9.88
CA VAL A 6 -19.03 -22.93 -10.77
C VAL A 6 -18.16 -21.95 -9.98
N HIS A 7 -18.65 -21.46 -8.83
CA HIS A 7 -17.86 -20.61 -7.94
C HIS A 7 -16.60 -21.32 -7.44
N ALA A 8 -16.71 -22.57 -6.97
CA ALA A 8 -15.57 -23.33 -6.48
C ALA A 8 -14.45 -23.50 -7.53
N ARG A 9 -14.81 -23.72 -8.80
CA ARG A 9 -13.82 -23.80 -9.89
C ARG A 9 -13.15 -22.45 -10.15
N ILE A 10 -13.93 -21.38 -10.24
CA ILE A 10 -13.41 -20.02 -10.49
C ILE A 10 -12.47 -19.59 -9.36
N ILE A 11 -12.89 -19.78 -8.11
CA ILE A 11 -12.10 -19.46 -6.92
C ILE A 11 -10.76 -20.20 -6.97
N ARG A 12 -10.75 -21.50 -7.29
CA ARG A 12 -9.52 -22.28 -7.42
C ARG A 12 -8.57 -21.70 -8.48
N ASP A 13 -9.10 -21.33 -9.64
CA ASP A 13 -8.31 -20.77 -10.75
C ASP A 13 -7.71 -19.40 -10.36
N VAL A 14 -8.52 -18.53 -9.74
CA VAL A 14 -8.08 -17.20 -9.28
C VAL A 14 -7.02 -17.34 -8.18
N ARG A 15 -7.25 -18.22 -7.20
CA ARG A 15 -6.32 -18.50 -6.10
C ARG A 15 -4.97 -19.02 -6.62
N ALA A 16 -4.98 -19.90 -7.62
CA ALA A 16 -3.75 -20.38 -8.25
C ALA A 16 -2.96 -19.23 -8.92
N LEU A 17 -3.64 -18.36 -9.67
CA LEU A 17 -3.00 -17.18 -10.28
C LEU A 17 -2.44 -16.23 -9.22
N HIS A 18 -3.19 -15.98 -8.15
CA HIS A 18 -2.79 -15.15 -7.03
C HIS A 18 -1.55 -15.70 -6.31
N HIS A 19 -1.55 -16.99 -5.96
CA HIS A 19 -0.41 -17.67 -5.33
C HIS A 19 0.87 -17.60 -6.17
N HIS A 20 0.75 -17.66 -7.50
CA HIS A 20 1.86 -17.47 -8.42
C HIS A 20 2.24 -16.00 -8.68
N ARG A 21 1.75 -15.06 -7.86
CA ARG A 21 1.98 -13.61 -7.96
C ARG A 21 1.57 -13.02 -9.31
N ARG A 22 0.64 -13.67 -10.02
CA ARG A 22 0.08 -13.19 -11.29
C ARG A 22 -1.15 -12.33 -11.02
N TYR A 23 -1.01 -11.36 -10.11
CA TYR A 23 -2.10 -10.55 -9.56
C TYR A 23 -2.96 -9.89 -10.64
N HIS A 24 -2.35 -9.34 -11.67
CA HIS A 24 -3.10 -8.74 -12.77
C HIS A 24 -4.05 -9.73 -13.46
N LYS A 25 -3.59 -10.96 -13.71
CA LYS A 25 -4.42 -12.01 -14.33
C LYS A 25 -5.46 -12.55 -13.36
N ALA A 26 -5.12 -12.67 -12.08
CA ALA A 26 -6.06 -13.05 -11.03
C ALA A 26 -7.20 -12.03 -10.92
N ALA A 27 -6.87 -10.73 -10.87
CA ALA A 27 -7.84 -9.64 -10.82
C ALA A 27 -8.77 -9.63 -12.04
N LEU A 28 -8.23 -9.73 -13.26
CA LEU A 28 -9.05 -9.79 -14.48
C LEU A 28 -9.99 -11.01 -14.49
N ARG A 29 -9.51 -12.17 -14.03
CA ARG A 29 -10.31 -13.39 -13.99
C ARG A 29 -11.44 -13.28 -12.96
N ALA A 30 -11.15 -12.73 -11.79
CA ALA A 30 -12.14 -12.49 -10.76
C ALA A 30 -13.17 -11.45 -11.23
N ALA A 31 -12.72 -10.31 -11.76
CA ALA A 31 -13.58 -9.26 -12.32
C ALA A 31 -14.52 -9.79 -13.40
N GLN A 32 -14.01 -10.61 -14.34
CA GLN A 32 -14.85 -11.24 -15.37
C GLN A 32 -15.98 -12.07 -14.74
N SER A 33 -15.65 -12.81 -13.68
CA SER A 33 -16.59 -13.68 -12.98
C SER A 33 -17.62 -12.88 -12.18
N LEU A 34 -17.25 -11.70 -11.68
CA LEU A 34 -18.11 -10.81 -10.90
C LEU A 34 -18.92 -9.82 -11.76
N SER A 35 -18.56 -9.63 -13.03
CA SER A 35 -19.08 -8.55 -13.90
C SER A 35 -20.59 -8.54 -14.16
N HIS A 36 -21.29 -9.63 -13.86
CA HIS A 36 -22.73 -9.77 -14.04
C HIS A 36 -23.53 -9.58 -12.73
N LEU A 37 -22.83 -9.34 -11.63
CA LEU A 37 -23.40 -9.14 -10.30
C LEU A 37 -23.20 -7.70 -9.87
N ASP A 38 -24.19 -7.16 -9.17
CA ASP A 38 -24.09 -5.85 -8.53
C ASP A 38 -23.75 -6.02 -7.05
N PRO A 39 -22.56 -5.57 -6.59
CA PRO A 39 -22.14 -5.70 -5.20
C PRO A 39 -23.03 -4.95 -4.21
N ALA A 40 -23.85 -3.99 -4.66
CA ALA A 40 -24.78 -3.26 -3.80
C ALA A 40 -26.06 -4.03 -3.49
N THR A 41 -26.45 -4.99 -4.34
CA THR A 41 -27.74 -5.69 -4.26
C THR A 41 -27.63 -7.19 -4.09
N VAL A 42 -26.48 -7.79 -4.42
CA VAL A 42 -26.25 -9.23 -4.24
C VAL A 42 -26.22 -9.60 -2.75
N GLN A 43 -26.84 -10.73 -2.41
CA GLN A 43 -26.90 -11.22 -1.03
C GLN A 43 -25.51 -11.66 -0.53
N ALA A 44 -25.36 -11.71 0.79
CA ALA A 44 -24.18 -12.24 1.45
C ALA A 44 -24.01 -13.73 1.10
N ASP A 45 -22.90 -14.07 0.45
CA ASP A 45 -22.56 -15.45 0.08
C ASP A 45 -21.07 -15.71 0.37
N ALA A 46 -20.75 -16.89 0.89
CA ALA A 46 -19.38 -17.21 1.30
C ALA A 46 -18.43 -17.37 0.10
N GLY A 47 -18.91 -17.93 -1.02
CA GLY A 47 -18.13 -18.06 -2.24
C GLY A 47 -17.87 -16.71 -2.90
N LEU A 48 -18.88 -15.84 -2.94
CA LEU A 48 -18.73 -14.47 -3.43
C LEU A 48 -17.83 -13.63 -2.52
N LEU A 49 -17.91 -13.78 -1.19
CA LEU A 49 -16.99 -13.13 -0.26
C LEU A 49 -15.54 -13.50 -0.57
N GLU A 50 -15.26 -14.80 -0.74
CA GLU A 50 -13.90 -15.25 -1.02
C GLU A 50 -13.39 -14.73 -2.37
N LEU A 51 -14.23 -14.80 -3.41
CA LEU A 51 -13.89 -14.29 -4.73
C LEU A 51 -13.69 -12.77 -4.72
N ALA A 52 -14.49 -12.02 -3.96
CA ALA A 52 -14.35 -10.59 -3.78
C ALA A 52 -13.02 -10.25 -3.09
N LEU A 53 -12.66 -10.96 -2.02
CA LEU A 53 -11.36 -10.79 -1.34
C LEU A 53 -10.17 -11.06 -2.28
N LEU A 54 -10.23 -12.14 -3.06
CA LEU A 54 -9.21 -12.44 -4.06
C LEU A 54 -9.12 -11.37 -5.15
N TYR A 55 -10.27 -10.85 -5.60
CA TYR A 55 -10.32 -9.78 -6.59
C TYR A 55 -9.65 -8.51 -6.06
N THR A 56 -10.05 -8.06 -4.87
CA THR A 56 -9.62 -6.79 -4.30
C THR A 56 -8.14 -6.82 -3.94
N ASP A 57 -7.66 -7.90 -3.33
CA ASP A 57 -6.23 -8.07 -3.03
C ASP A 57 -5.39 -8.13 -4.31
N SER A 58 -5.84 -8.89 -5.31
CA SER A 58 -5.18 -8.93 -6.62
C SER A 58 -5.18 -7.55 -7.30
N ALA A 59 -6.26 -6.79 -7.19
CA ALA A 59 -6.35 -5.43 -7.73
C ALA A 59 -5.39 -4.47 -7.00
N VAL A 60 -5.28 -4.62 -5.68
CA VAL A 60 -4.28 -3.90 -4.87
C VAL A 60 -2.87 -4.19 -5.40
N HIS A 61 -2.51 -5.45 -5.66
CA HIS A 61 -1.16 -5.73 -6.17
C HIS A 61 -0.95 -5.48 -7.68
N ALA A 62 -2.02 -5.44 -8.48
CA ALA A 62 -1.95 -5.31 -9.93
C ALA A 62 -1.91 -3.86 -10.45
N THR A 63 -2.56 -2.92 -9.74
CA THR A 63 -2.58 -1.52 -10.18
C THR A 63 -1.21 -0.88 -9.89
N PRO A 64 -0.51 -0.33 -10.90
CA PRO A 64 0.72 0.42 -10.66
C PRO A 64 0.45 1.55 -9.66
N THR A 65 1.36 1.74 -8.71
CA THR A 65 1.29 2.83 -7.72
C THR A 65 1.54 4.22 -8.33
N ASP A 66 2.01 4.30 -9.58
CA ASP A 66 2.16 5.55 -10.31
C ASP A 66 0.91 5.84 -11.16
N PRO A 67 0.33 7.05 -11.11
CA PRO A 67 -0.59 7.48 -12.16
C PRO A 67 0.15 7.41 -13.50
N PRO A 68 -0.52 7.08 -14.62
CA PRO A 68 0.13 7.08 -15.92
C PRO A 68 0.72 8.46 -16.13
N ARG A 69 2.06 8.56 -16.04
CA ARG A 69 2.79 9.78 -16.37
C ARG A 69 2.21 10.28 -17.67
N ARG A 70 1.57 11.47 -17.66
CA ARG A 70 1.32 12.21 -18.89
C ARG A 70 2.66 12.24 -19.61
N ARG A 71 2.82 11.43 -20.65
CA ARG A 71 4.00 11.44 -21.50
C ARG A 71 3.99 12.81 -22.13
N SER A 72 4.68 13.77 -21.52
CA SER A 72 5.08 14.98 -22.23
C SER A 72 5.80 14.50 -23.48
N PRO A 73 5.41 14.95 -24.68
CA PRO A 73 6.07 14.56 -25.91
C PRO A 73 7.45 15.21 -25.93
N ARG A 74 8.44 14.58 -25.30
CA ARG A 74 9.84 14.97 -25.43
C ARG A 74 10.40 14.30 -26.68
N SER A 75 10.42 15.14 -27.72
CA SER A 75 11.28 15.11 -28.90
C SER A 75 12.42 14.08 -28.90
N GLY A 76 12.41 13.24 -29.93
CA GLY A 76 13.59 13.05 -30.79
C GLY A 76 14.80 12.34 -30.18
N ARG A 77 14.71 11.03 -29.92
CA ARG A 77 15.84 10.12 -30.18
C ARG A 77 15.34 8.69 -30.37
N ARG A 78 15.33 8.25 -31.62
CA ARG A 78 15.10 6.85 -32.00
C ARG A 78 16.38 6.07 -31.72
N LEU A 79 16.33 5.11 -30.80
CA LEU A 79 17.22 3.96 -30.81
C LEU A 79 16.46 2.79 -31.46
N PRO A 80 17.04 2.06 -32.41
CA PRO A 80 16.40 0.89 -32.98
C PRO A 80 16.75 -0.35 -32.15
N HIS A 81 15.89 -1.37 -32.24
CA HIS A 81 16.04 -2.77 -31.78
C HIS A 81 15.28 -3.13 -30.49
N SER A 82 13.98 -3.41 -30.62
CA SER A 82 13.49 -4.79 -30.57
C SER A 82 12.05 -4.84 -31.09
N ILE A 83 11.85 -5.66 -32.12
CA ILE A 83 10.54 -6.07 -32.62
C ILE A 83 10.17 -7.29 -31.78
N GLY A 84 9.28 -7.10 -30.81
CA GLY A 84 8.74 -8.15 -29.97
C GLY A 84 7.45 -7.67 -29.34
N ASP A 85 6.33 -8.08 -29.93
CA ASP A 85 4.95 -7.87 -29.47
C ASP A 85 4.50 -6.40 -29.28
N ALA A 86 4.35 -5.71 -30.41
CA ALA A 86 3.60 -4.47 -30.47
C ALA A 86 2.10 -4.72 -30.23
N GLY A 87 1.63 -4.40 -29.02
CA GLY A 87 0.52 -3.45 -28.92
C GLY A 87 -0.90 -3.98 -28.71
N ARG A 88 -1.12 -5.15 -28.10
CA ARG A 88 -2.43 -5.36 -27.45
C ARG A 88 -2.45 -4.62 -26.11
N PRO A 89 -3.35 -3.63 -25.91
CA PRO A 89 -3.49 -2.99 -24.62
C PRO A 89 -3.89 -4.06 -23.61
N VAL A 90 -3.06 -4.23 -22.59
CA VAL A 90 -3.41 -5.05 -21.43
C VAL A 90 -4.62 -4.37 -20.77
N PRO A 91 -5.75 -5.08 -20.56
CA PRO A 91 -6.94 -4.46 -19.98
C PRO A 91 -6.59 -3.90 -18.60
N ALA A 92 -6.94 -2.65 -18.33
CA ALA A 92 -6.72 -2.06 -17.02
C ALA A 92 -7.63 -2.71 -15.98
N ILE A 93 -7.16 -2.81 -14.73
CA ILE A 93 -8.00 -3.20 -13.60
C ILE A 93 -8.90 -2.01 -13.24
N ASP A 94 -10.21 -2.24 -13.23
CA ASP A 94 -11.17 -1.23 -12.76
C ASP A 94 -11.09 -1.11 -11.23
N THR A 95 -10.36 -0.09 -10.78
CA THR A 95 -10.14 0.15 -9.35
C THR A 95 -11.42 0.61 -8.65
N GLN A 96 -12.36 1.26 -9.36
CA GLN A 96 -13.65 1.65 -8.81
C GLN A 96 -14.53 0.42 -8.56
N ALA A 97 -14.62 -0.48 -9.53
CA ALA A 97 -15.30 -1.76 -9.33
C ALA A 97 -14.65 -2.60 -8.22
N ALA A 98 -13.31 -2.61 -8.12
CA ALA A 98 -12.62 -3.26 -7.02
C ALA A 98 -13.02 -2.67 -5.65
N LEU A 99 -13.11 -1.34 -5.52
CA LEU A 99 -13.55 -0.71 -4.26
C LEU A 99 -14.99 -1.12 -3.89
N GLU A 100 -15.89 -1.21 -4.85
CA GLU A 100 -17.27 -1.65 -4.61
C GLU A 100 -17.32 -3.10 -4.10
N TRP A 101 -16.53 -4.00 -4.69
CA TRP A 101 -16.39 -5.37 -4.20
C TRP A 101 -15.69 -5.47 -2.84
N ALA A 102 -14.76 -4.57 -2.52
CA ALA A 102 -14.16 -4.50 -1.18
C ALA A 102 -15.20 -4.10 -0.12
N ARG A 103 -16.08 -3.15 -0.44
CA ARG A 103 -17.19 -2.75 0.44
C ARG A 103 -18.19 -3.89 0.63
N TYR A 104 -18.51 -4.62 -0.45
CA TYR A 104 -19.31 -5.85 -0.34
C TYR A 104 -18.66 -6.87 0.59
N ALA A 105 -17.36 -7.16 0.39
CA ALA A 105 -16.63 -8.11 1.22
C ALA A 105 -16.63 -7.71 2.69
N HIS A 106 -16.39 -6.42 2.99
CA HIS A 106 -16.42 -5.89 4.35
C HIS A 106 -17.81 -6.00 4.98
N ALA A 107 -18.86 -5.57 4.28
CA ALA A 107 -20.23 -5.65 4.77
C ALA A 107 -20.70 -7.11 4.98
N THR A 108 -20.25 -8.02 4.12
CA THR A 108 -20.55 -9.45 4.22
C THR A 108 -19.79 -10.10 5.37
N ALA A 109 -18.50 -9.78 5.54
CA ALA A 109 -17.70 -10.28 6.66
C ALA A 109 -18.26 -9.84 8.02
N LEU A 110 -18.76 -8.60 8.14
CA LEU A 110 -19.42 -8.12 9.36
C LEU A 110 -20.70 -8.87 9.74
N ARG A 111 -21.41 -9.43 8.76
CA ARG A 111 -22.70 -10.12 8.97
C ARG A 111 -22.58 -11.64 9.00
N SER A 112 -21.43 -12.18 8.57
CA SER A 112 -21.26 -13.61 8.41
C SER A 112 -20.73 -14.22 9.69
N GLU A 113 -21.47 -15.19 10.23
CA GLU A 113 -21.00 -16.03 11.35
C GLU A 113 -19.83 -16.94 10.94
N VAL A 114 -19.63 -17.13 9.63
CA VAL A 114 -18.58 -18.00 9.06
C VAL A 114 -17.31 -17.21 8.75
N ALA A 115 -17.41 -15.88 8.59
CA ALA A 115 -16.24 -15.05 8.31
C ALA A 115 -15.37 -14.89 9.56
N GLY A 116 -14.11 -15.33 9.46
CA GLY A 116 -13.15 -15.20 10.55
C GLY A 116 -12.59 -13.77 10.69
N PRO A 117 -11.94 -13.45 11.83
CA PRO A 117 -11.28 -12.17 12.05
C PRO A 117 -10.34 -11.73 10.91
N ALA A 118 -9.59 -12.68 10.35
CA ALA A 118 -8.67 -12.43 9.23
C ALA A 118 -9.38 -11.94 7.96
N GLN A 119 -10.57 -12.45 7.65
CA GLN A 119 -11.33 -12.02 6.46
C GLN A 119 -11.90 -10.61 6.64
N LEU A 120 -12.36 -10.27 7.84
CA LEU A 120 -12.80 -8.92 8.16
C LEU A 120 -11.64 -7.92 8.09
N ALA A 121 -10.48 -8.25 8.66
CA ALA A 121 -9.28 -7.42 8.56
C ALA A 121 -8.87 -7.20 7.09
N ALA A 122 -8.77 -8.26 6.29
CA ALA A 122 -8.43 -8.18 4.88
C ALA A 122 -9.43 -7.34 4.06
N ALA A 123 -10.74 -7.50 4.30
CA ALA A 123 -11.75 -6.70 3.64
C ALA A 123 -11.65 -5.20 4.03
N THR A 124 -11.42 -4.92 5.31
CA THR A 124 -11.25 -3.56 5.84
C THR A 124 -10.03 -2.88 5.24
N GLU A 125 -8.90 -3.59 5.19
CA GLU A 125 -7.66 -3.14 4.55
C GLU A 125 -7.86 -2.86 3.06
N ALA A 126 -8.53 -3.76 2.34
CA ALA A 126 -8.81 -3.60 0.92
C ALA A 126 -9.64 -2.34 0.62
N VAL A 127 -10.67 -2.04 1.43
CA VAL A 127 -11.44 -0.80 1.30
C VAL A 127 -10.53 0.41 1.49
N ALA A 128 -9.70 0.40 2.55
CA ALA A 128 -8.82 1.52 2.87
C ALA A 128 -7.81 1.79 1.73
N VAL A 129 -7.16 0.75 1.20
CA VAL A 129 -6.17 0.85 0.11
C VAL A 129 -6.80 1.29 -1.21
N LEU A 130 -7.93 0.71 -1.60
CA LEU A 130 -8.59 1.06 -2.85
C LEU A 130 -9.20 2.46 -2.80
N ALA A 131 -9.74 2.88 -1.65
CA ALA A 131 -10.20 4.25 -1.43
C ALA A 131 -9.05 5.26 -1.56
N HIS A 132 -7.89 4.97 -0.95
CA HIS A 132 -6.71 5.84 -1.06
C HIS A 132 -6.26 6.01 -2.51
N ARG A 133 -6.25 4.94 -3.30
CA ARG A 133 -5.87 4.97 -4.73
C ARG A 133 -6.81 5.76 -5.63
N LEU A 134 -8.03 5.98 -5.17
CA LEU A 134 -9.05 6.78 -5.85
C LEU A 134 -9.13 8.19 -5.25
N ASP A 135 -8.09 8.61 -4.51
CA ASP A 135 -7.98 9.91 -3.83
C ASP A 135 -9.16 10.18 -2.86
N ARG A 136 -9.79 9.12 -2.33
CA ARG A 136 -10.84 9.21 -1.30
C ARG A 136 -10.22 9.19 0.09
N HIS A 137 -9.41 10.19 0.40
CA HIS A 137 -8.58 10.26 1.61
C HIS A 137 -9.37 10.04 2.90
N HIS A 138 -10.52 10.70 3.05
CA HIS A 138 -11.36 10.55 4.25
C HIS A 138 -11.86 9.11 4.46
N GLU A 139 -12.28 8.43 3.39
CA GLU A 139 -12.72 7.04 3.46
C GLU A 139 -11.54 6.11 3.78
N ALA A 140 -10.39 6.34 3.15
CA ALA A 140 -9.17 5.57 3.41
C ALA A 140 -8.73 5.67 4.89
N ILE A 141 -8.70 6.89 5.44
CA ILE A 141 -8.36 7.14 6.85
C ILE A 141 -9.37 6.47 7.77
N THR A 142 -10.67 6.61 7.48
CA THR A 142 -11.74 6.00 8.29
C THR A 142 -11.58 4.48 8.37
N PHE A 143 -11.36 3.80 7.24
CA PHE A 143 -11.20 2.35 7.22
C PHE A 143 -9.84 1.90 7.77
N ALA A 144 -8.75 2.64 7.55
CA ALA A 144 -7.47 2.35 8.19
C ALA A 144 -7.52 2.50 9.72
N GLY A 145 -8.25 3.50 10.23
CA GLY A 145 -8.52 3.66 11.66
C GLY A 145 -9.33 2.50 12.24
N ARG A 146 -10.37 2.04 11.52
CA ARG A 146 -11.12 0.84 11.90
C ARG A 146 -10.26 -0.42 11.90
N LEU A 147 -9.40 -0.58 10.90
CA LEU A 147 -8.45 -1.70 10.85
C LEU A 147 -7.51 -1.68 12.05
N LEU A 148 -6.95 -0.51 12.40
CA LEU A 148 -6.08 -0.38 13.57
C LEU A 148 -6.81 -0.73 14.88
N ALA A 149 -8.04 -0.25 15.05
CA ALA A 149 -8.84 -0.60 16.23
C ALA A 149 -9.09 -2.11 16.30
N PHE A 150 -9.50 -2.72 15.18
CA PHE A 150 -9.73 -4.15 15.07
C PHE A 150 -8.47 -4.98 15.39
N GLN A 151 -7.31 -4.61 14.82
CA GLN A 151 -6.06 -5.35 15.05
C GLN A 151 -5.53 -5.20 16.47
N ARG A 152 -5.84 -4.11 17.18
CA ARG A 152 -5.53 -4.00 18.62
C ARG A 152 -6.30 -5.00 19.47
N GLU A 153 -7.51 -5.36 19.06
CA GLU A 153 -8.39 -6.27 19.80
C GLU A 153 -8.17 -7.73 19.42
N HIS A 154 -7.81 -8.01 18.16
CA HIS A 154 -7.80 -9.36 17.60
C HIS A 154 -6.51 -9.79 16.91
N GLY A 155 -5.65 -8.84 16.55
CA GLY A 155 -4.42 -9.08 15.80
C GLY A 155 -3.23 -9.39 16.71
N ASP A 156 -2.15 -9.83 16.09
CA ASP A 156 -0.85 -9.87 16.74
C ASP A 156 -0.13 -8.50 16.65
N VAL A 157 1.07 -8.42 17.21
CA VAL A 157 1.85 -7.18 17.21
C VAL A 157 2.19 -6.71 15.79
N ASP A 158 2.49 -7.63 14.87
CA ASP A 158 2.85 -7.29 13.49
C ASP A 158 1.67 -6.68 12.74
N ASP A 159 0.47 -7.22 12.95
CA ASP A 159 -0.77 -6.71 12.42
C ASP A 159 -1.08 -5.29 12.90
N VAL A 160 -0.86 -5.01 14.19
CA VAL A 160 -1.02 -3.66 14.76
C VAL A 160 0.01 -2.69 14.17
N ILE A 161 1.27 -3.11 14.05
CA ILE A 161 2.35 -2.30 13.46
C ILE A 161 2.01 -1.93 12.02
N ARG A 162 1.60 -2.91 11.21
CA ARG A 162 1.19 -2.70 9.82
C ARG A 162 0.00 -1.75 9.70
N ALA A 163 -1.02 -1.92 10.54
CA ALA A 163 -2.19 -1.04 10.54
C ALA A 163 -1.83 0.41 10.93
N ARG A 164 -0.90 0.61 11.88
CA ARG A 164 -0.40 1.95 12.24
C ARG A 164 0.34 2.61 11.08
N LEU A 165 1.24 1.88 10.41
CA LEU A 165 1.99 2.41 9.27
C LEU A 165 1.06 2.79 8.12
N LEU A 166 0.05 1.96 7.84
CA LEU A 166 -0.96 2.21 6.82
C LEU A 166 -1.75 3.50 7.12
N LEU A 167 -2.26 3.63 8.36
CA LEU A 167 -2.98 4.84 8.78
C LEU A 167 -2.06 6.07 8.73
N GLY A 168 -0.81 5.94 9.18
CA GLY A 168 0.17 7.02 9.13
C GLY A 168 0.44 7.51 7.70
N ALA A 169 0.53 6.60 6.74
CA ALA A 169 0.68 6.94 5.32
C ALA A 169 -0.55 7.69 4.77
N TYR A 170 -1.77 7.30 5.16
CA TYR A 170 -2.98 7.97 4.69
C TYR A 170 -3.21 9.33 5.33
N LEU A 171 -2.88 9.50 6.61
CA LEU A 171 -2.87 10.81 7.25
C LEU A 171 -1.89 11.76 6.58
N HIS A 172 -0.71 11.27 6.20
CA HIS A 172 0.23 12.07 5.42
C HIS A 172 -0.33 12.46 4.05
N ALA A 173 -0.96 11.54 3.33
CA ALA A 173 -1.59 11.83 2.05
C ALA A 173 -2.69 12.91 2.14
N ASP A 174 -3.35 13.03 3.29
CA ASP A 174 -4.36 14.04 3.60
C ASP A 174 -3.76 15.35 4.17
N GLY A 175 -2.43 15.41 4.36
CA GLY A 175 -1.72 16.59 4.86
C GLY A 175 -1.45 16.60 6.38
N SER A 176 -1.99 15.63 7.13
CA SER A 176 -1.83 15.47 8.59
C SER A 176 -0.48 14.84 8.97
N CYS A 177 0.61 15.49 8.57
CA CYS A 177 1.98 14.95 8.66
C CYS A 177 2.46 14.71 10.10
N ALA A 178 2.08 15.56 11.05
CA ALA A 178 2.43 15.39 12.45
C ALA A 178 1.83 14.09 13.00
N GLU A 179 0.53 13.90 12.85
CA GLU A 179 -0.17 12.69 13.30
C GLU A 179 0.35 11.43 12.59
N GLY A 180 0.55 11.51 11.27
CA GLY A 180 1.07 10.39 10.49
C GLY A 180 2.46 9.94 10.95
N THR A 181 3.38 10.89 11.18
CA THR A 181 4.73 10.55 11.63
C THR A 181 4.77 10.08 13.09
N THR A 182 3.90 10.57 13.96
CA THR A 182 3.73 10.04 15.32
C THR A 182 3.31 8.56 15.27
N LEU A 183 2.27 8.21 14.50
CA LEU A 183 1.82 6.82 14.38
C LEU A 183 2.89 5.88 13.85
N ALA A 184 3.66 6.30 12.84
CA ALA A 184 4.73 5.48 12.31
C ALA A 184 5.90 5.33 13.29
N THR A 185 6.21 6.38 14.06
CA THR A 185 7.25 6.32 15.10
C THR A 185 6.82 5.39 16.24
N ASP A 186 5.55 5.45 16.65
CA ASP A 186 4.98 4.55 17.65
C ASP A 186 4.98 3.09 17.16
N ALA A 187 4.72 2.86 15.87
CA ALA A 187 4.82 1.54 15.26
C ALA A 187 6.26 1.00 15.32
N TRP A 188 7.25 1.84 15.02
CA TRP A 188 8.66 1.49 15.14
C TRP A 188 9.07 1.19 16.57
N GLN A 189 8.63 1.99 17.53
CA GLN A 189 8.92 1.75 18.93
C GLN A 189 8.27 0.46 19.43
N SER A 190 7.00 0.21 19.06
CA SER A 190 6.30 -1.04 19.40
C SER A 190 7.02 -2.27 18.84
N TRP A 191 7.57 -2.15 17.62
CA TRP A 191 8.38 -3.20 17.01
C TRP A 191 9.63 -3.50 17.85
N LYS A 192 10.38 -2.46 18.24
CA LYS A 192 11.60 -2.60 19.07
C LYS A 192 11.31 -3.20 20.44
N ASP A 193 10.23 -2.74 21.07
CA ASP A 193 9.83 -3.24 22.39
C ASP A 193 9.46 -4.73 22.36
N THR A 194 9.00 -5.23 21.20
CA THR A 194 8.57 -6.63 21.02
C THR A 194 9.71 -7.53 20.57
N TYR A 195 10.54 -7.08 19.63
CA TYR A 195 11.52 -7.91 18.96
C TYR A 195 12.98 -7.62 19.35
N GLY A 196 13.23 -6.59 20.15
CA GLY A 196 14.57 -6.23 20.60
C GLY A 196 15.35 -5.41 19.57
N ASP A 197 16.64 -5.73 19.41
CA ASP A 197 17.56 -4.97 18.55
C ASP A 197 17.16 -5.11 17.06
N PRO A 198 16.82 -4.00 16.37
CA PRO A 198 16.54 -3.99 14.94
C PRO A 198 17.60 -4.65 14.04
N ARG A 199 18.86 -4.69 14.49
CA ARG A 199 19.97 -5.25 13.71
C ARG A 199 19.93 -6.76 13.62
N GLU A 200 19.29 -7.41 14.58
CA GLU A 200 19.23 -8.87 14.65
C GLU A 200 18.09 -9.46 13.81
N ASN A 201 17.22 -8.61 13.24
CA ASN A 201 16.01 -9.05 12.56
C ASN A 201 15.75 -8.28 11.26
N VAL A 202 15.88 -8.96 10.12
CA VAL A 202 15.65 -8.39 8.79
C VAL A 202 14.24 -7.82 8.59
N ALA A 203 13.24 -8.29 9.35
CA ALA A 203 11.89 -7.74 9.31
C ALA A 203 11.85 -6.27 9.75
N ALA A 204 12.79 -5.84 10.60
CA ALA A 204 12.95 -4.45 11.04
C ALA A 204 13.10 -3.50 9.84
N LEU A 205 13.77 -3.94 8.78
CA LEU A 205 13.97 -3.12 7.60
C LEU A 205 12.64 -2.80 6.89
N THR A 206 11.68 -3.73 6.89
CA THR A 206 10.38 -3.49 6.25
C THR A 206 9.64 -2.35 6.95
N VAL A 207 9.66 -2.32 8.28
CA VAL A 207 9.08 -1.25 9.10
C VAL A 207 9.86 0.04 8.94
N ALA A 208 11.20 -0.03 9.03
CA ALA A 208 12.07 1.13 8.93
C ALA A 208 11.96 1.82 7.57
N VAL A 209 11.88 1.08 6.45
CA VAL A 209 11.72 1.69 5.12
C VAL A 209 10.42 2.49 5.02
N GLN A 210 9.33 1.99 5.60
CA GLN A 210 8.05 2.71 5.61
C GLN A 210 8.12 3.97 6.50
N LEU A 211 8.67 3.84 7.71
CA LEU A 211 8.90 4.98 8.61
C LEU A 211 9.79 6.05 7.95
N VAL A 212 10.95 5.65 7.43
CA VAL A 212 11.92 6.55 6.79
C VAL A 212 11.30 7.25 5.59
N SER A 213 10.57 6.52 4.73
CA SER A 213 9.88 7.12 3.58
C SER A 213 8.89 8.20 4.01
N LEU A 214 8.11 7.93 5.05
CA LEU A 214 7.15 8.88 5.61
C LEU A 214 7.83 10.09 6.26
N LEU A 215 8.82 9.87 7.13
CA LEU A 215 9.58 10.93 7.78
C LEU A 215 10.26 11.84 6.75
N MET A 216 10.86 11.26 5.72
CA MET A 216 11.42 12.02 4.60
C MET A 216 10.32 12.86 3.94
N ALA A 217 9.20 12.26 3.52
CA ALA A 217 8.10 12.98 2.88
C ALA A 217 7.54 14.15 3.72
N CYS A 218 7.57 14.02 5.05
CA CYS A 218 7.17 15.04 6.02
C CYS A 218 8.28 16.05 6.39
N GLY A 219 9.44 16.04 5.71
CA GLY A 219 10.53 16.98 5.96
C GLY A 219 11.41 16.66 7.18
N ARG A 220 11.22 15.50 7.82
CA ARG A 220 11.95 15.05 9.02
C ARG A 220 13.16 14.20 8.67
N ALA A 221 14.02 14.70 7.79
CA ALA A 221 15.15 13.94 7.23
C ALA A 221 16.16 13.48 8.29
N ALA A 222 16.42 14.28 9.33
CA ALA A 222 17.32 13.91 10.41
C ALA A 222 16.80 12.67 11.18
N ASP A 223 15.51 12.66 11.51
CA ASP A 223 14.86 11.54 12.20
C ASP A 223 14.84 10.28 11.32
N ALA A 224 14.58 10.47 10.02
CA ALA A 224 14.63 9.38 9.04
C ALA A 224 16.02 8.74 8.98
N MET A 225 17.07 9.56 8.95
CA MET A 225 18.45 9.06 8.98
C MET A 225 18.83 8.41 10.32
N SER A 226 18.26 8.86 11.43
CA SER A 226 18.44 8.21 12.74
C SER A 226 17.84 6.81 12.73
N ALA A 227 16.57 6.67 12.34
CA ALA A 227 15.90 5.37 12.24
C ALA A 227 16.61 4.41 11.27
N LEU A 228 17.13 4.92 10.13
CA LEU A 228 17.89 4.08 9.21
C LEU A 228 19.18 3.53 9.84
N ARG A 229 19.91 4.34 10.62
CA ARG A 229 21.13 3.89 11.30
C ARG A 229 20.88 2.84 12.38
N GLU A 230 19.65 2.75 12.89
CA GLU A 230 19.26 1.68 13.82
C GLU A 230 19.23 0.32 13.11
N VAL A 231 18.92 0.27 11.81
CA VAL A 231 18.81 -0.99 11.02
C VAL A 231 20.00 -1.27 10.10
N THR A 232 20.98 -0.38 9.99
CA THR A 232 22.16 -0.57 9.11
C THR A 232 23.47 -0.42 9.87
N GLU A 233 24.39 -1.40 9.78
CA GLU A 233 25.77 -1.27 10.26
C GLU A 233 26.75 -0.77 9.17
N PRO A 234 27.83 -0.04 9.53
CA PRO A 234 28.86 0.37 8.58
C PRO A 234 29.83 -0.74 8.09
N ALA A 235 29.80 -1.99 8.59
CA ALA A 235 31.00 -2.84 8.53
C ALA A 235 30.89 -4.26 7.95
N ASP A 236 29.71 -4.88 7.78
CA ASP A 236 29.68 -6.27 7.29
C ASP A 236 29.58 -6.38 5.75
N ALA A 237 30.60 -7.00 5.17
CA ALA A 237 30.89 -7.06 3.73
C ALA A 237 29.84 -7.80 2.88
N VAL A 238 28.84 -8.41 3.49
CA VAL A 238 27.72 -9.07 2.81
C VAL A 238 26.51 -8.13 2.67
N ASP A 239 26.42 -7.10 3.52
CA ASP A 239 25.29 -6.16 3.58
C ASP A 239 25.55 -4.79 2.95
N TRP A 240 26.81 -4.42 2.66
CA TRP A 240 27.11 -3.11 2.07
C TRP A 240 26.38 -2.85 0.75
N ARG A 241 26.11 -3.88 -0.06
CA ARG A 241 25.36 -3.74 -1.32
C ARG A 241 23.89 -3.43 -1.07
N TYR A 242 23.31 -4.03 -0.05
CA TYR A 242 21.91 -3.86 0.31
C TYR A 242 21.70 -2.52 1.03
N ILE A 243 22.59 -2.16 1.95
CA ILE A 243 22.66 -0.83 2.57
C ILE A 243 22.93 0.25 1.52
N ALA A 244 23.85 0.02 0.57
CA ALA A 244 24.05 0.93 -0.55
C ALA A 244 22.81 1.00 -1.45
N HIS A 245 22.04 -0.08 -1.59
CA HIS A 245 20.79 -0.07 -2.34
C HIS A 245 19.71 0.74 -1.63
N VAL A 246 19.54 0.57 -0.32
CA VAL A 246 18.61 1.38 0.50
C VAL A 246 19.03 2.84 0.49
N ARG A 247 20.32 3.15 0.70
CA ARG A 247 20.84 4.51 0.61
C ARG A 247 20.64 5.13 -0.77
N ASN A 248 20.94 4.39 -1.84
CA ASN A 248 20.70 4.83 -3.22
C ASN A 248 19.20 5.02 -3.51
N PHE A 249 18.34 4.16 -2.96
CA PHE A 249 16.89 4.32 -3.01
C PHE A 249 16.45 5.61 -2.32
N LEU A 250 16.96 5.91 -1.12
CA LEU A 250 16.66 7.14 -0.40
C LEU A 250 17.21 8.40 -1.09
N ASP A 251 18.43 8.34 -1.62
CA ASP A 251 19.01 9.44 -2.41
C ASP A 251 18.16 9.71 -3.67
N ARG A 252 17.53 8.67 -4.24
CA ARG A 252 16.57 8.82 -5.34
C ARG A 252 15.20 9.33 -4.88
N LEU A 253 14.82 9.11 -3.63
CA LEU A 253 13.61 9.67 -3.04
C LEU A 253 13.77 11.15 -2.72
N GLU A 254 14.98 11.66 -2.47
CA GLU A 254 15.19 13.07 -2.09
C GLU A 254 14.63 14.09 -3.12
N PRO A 255 14.85 13.94 -4.44
CA PRO A 255 14.18 14.80 -5.43
C PRO A 255 12.66 14.62 -5.52
N LEU A 256 12.11 13.48 -5.07
CA LEU A 256 10.67 13.26 -4.98
C LEU A 256 10.11 13.91 -3.71
N ARG A 257 10.84 13.83 -2.60
CA ARG A 257 10.54 14.53 -1.35
C ARG A 257 10.48 16.04 -1.56
N LEU A 258 11.50 16.63 -2.17
CA LEU A 258 11.52 18.08 -2.45
C LEU A 258 10.36 18.51 -3.36
N ARG A 259 10.00 17.67 -4.35
CA ARG A 259 8.82 17.90 -5.20
C ARG A 259 7.52 17.79 -4.43
N HIS A 260 7.33 16.74 -3.63
CA HIS A 260 6.18 16.58 -2.76
C HIS A 260 6.05 17.80 -1.82
N ALA A 261 7.16 18.20 -1.19
CA ALA A 261 7.17 19.36 -0.31
C ALA A 261 6.75 20.65 -1.02
N SER A 262 7.20 20.87 -2.26
CA SER A 262 6.78 22.04 -3.05
C SER A 262 5.29 22.07 -3.42
N VAL A 263 4.58 20.94 -3.31
CA VAL A 263 3.16 20.81 -3.64
C VAL A 263 2.28 20.81 -2.37
N HIS A 264 2.77 20.19 -1.29
CA HIS A 264 1.95 19.88 -0.11
C HIS A 264 2.38 20.60 1.17
N HIS A 265 3.58 21.19 1.21
CA HIS A 265 4.08 21.95 2.34
C HIS A 265 4.19 23.43 1.97
N ASP A 266 4.04 24.31 2.95
CA ASP A 266 4.23 25.74 2.69
C ASP A 266 5.67 26.05 2.24
N ALA A 267 5.84 27.15 1.50
CA ALA A 267 7.13 27.50 0.91
C ALA A 267 8.23 27.71 1.98
N ALA A 268 7.85 28.10 3.20
CA ALA A 268 8.77 28.27 4.31
C ALA A 268 9.33 26.92 4.81
N THR A 269 8.46 25.91 4.93
CA THR A 269 8.81 24.52 5.27
C THR A 269 9.70 23.91 4.20
N VAL A 270 9.44 24.21 2.93
CA VAL A 270 10.29 23.79 1.80
C VAL A 270 11.68 24.44 1.83
N ALA A 271 11.76 25.74 2.13
CA ALA A 271 13.03 26.46 2.22
C ALA A 271 13.90 25.93 3.36
N ILE A 272 13.33 25.78 4.56
CA ILE A 272 14.03 25.22 5.73
C ILE A 272 14.49 23.78 5.45
N ALA A 273 13.62 22.94 4.90
CA ALA A 273 13.96 21.56 4.57
C ALA A 273 14.96 21.39 3.40
N ALA A 274 15.22 22.46 2.65
CA ALA A 274 16.25 22.52 1.61
C ALA A 274 17.55 23.20 2.08
N GLY A 275 17.64 23.59 3.37
CA GLY A 275 18.78 24.32 3.91
C GLY A 275 18.92 25.73 3.35
N ARG A 276 17.80 26.34 2.91
CA ARG A 276 17.74 27.71 2.41
C ARG A 276 17.08 28.59 3.47
N GLU A 277 17.59 29.81 3.64
CA GLU A 277 16.89 30.80 4.47
C GLU A 277 15.52 31.09 3.83
N PRO A 278 14.42 31.09 4.61
CA PRO A 278 13.13 31.53 4.11
C PRO A 278 13.25 33.00 3.73
N ASP A 279 12.93 33.35 2.48
CA ASP A 279 12.95 34.73 1.99
C ASP A 279 12.06 35.60 2.89
N GLY A 280 12.68 36.38 3.76
CA GLY A 280 12.00 37.31 4.65
C GLY A 280 11.30 38.39 3.85
N ARG A 281 9.98 38.48 3.99
CA ARG A 281 9.19 39.66 3.63
C ARG A 281 8.50 40.20 4.86
#